data_AF-A0A127STX3-F1
#
_entry.id   AF-A0A127STX3-F1
#
_cell.length_a   1.000
_cell.length_b   1.000
_cell.length_c   1.000
_cell.angle_alpha   90.00
_cell.angle_beta   90.00
_cell.angle_gamma   90.00
#
_symmetry.space_group_name_H-M   'P 1'
#
loop_
_entity.id
_entity.type
_entity.pdbx_description
1 polymer ?
#
loop_
_entity_poly.entity_id
_entity_poly.type
_entity_poly.pdbx_seq_one_letter_code
_entity_poly.pdbx_strand_id
1 'polypeptide(L)' 'LFKKYLNQEMWAKTEQTFSGSDIKENWTALFSMTDLVSEIGTELSKKLEYKYPDKLENDIRKYLAGLKPKT' A
#
# COMPACT_ATOMS: atom_id res chain seq x y z
N LEU A 1 13.28 -7.72 -11.45
CA LEU A 1 12.41 -8.70 -12.15
C LEU A 1 10.99 -8.14 -12.38
N PHE A 2 10.35 -7.55 -11.36
CA PHE A 2 8.98 -7.02 -11.43
C PHE A 2 8.73 -5.88 -12.45
N LYS A 3 9.72 -4.99 -12.64
CA LYS A 3 9.62 -3.86 -13.59
C LYS A 3 9.21 -4.26 -15.01
N LYS A 4 9.48 -5.50 -15.45
CA LYS A 4 9.10 -5.98 -16.78
C LYS A 4 7.61 -6.29 -16.95
N TYR A 5 6.88 -6.46 -15.83
CA TYR A 5 5.47 -6.86 -15.82
C TYR A 5 4.53 -5.74 -15.37
N LEU A 6 5.10 -4.63 -14.89
CA LEU A 6 4.36 -3.48 -14.41
C LEU A 6 4.48 -2.35 -15.42
N ASN A 7 3.38 -1.63 -15.64
CA ASN A 7 3.45 -0.36 -16.34
C ASN A 7 4.24 0.65 -15.50
N GLN A 8 4.61 1.78 -16.11
CA GLN A 8 5.45 2.77 -15.45
C GLN A 8 4.83 3.34 -14.16
N GLU A 9 3.52 3.55 -14.16
CA GLU A 9 2.79 4.07 -13.00
C GLU A 9 2.83 3.09 -11.83
N MET A 10 2.49 1.82 -12.09
CA MET A 10 2.47 0.76 -11.08
C MET A 10 3.88 0.45 -10.56
N TRP A 11 4.89 0.55 -11.43
CA TRP A 11 6.29 0.45 -11.02
C TRP A 11 6.66 1.58 -10.06
N ALA A 12 6.30 2.83 -10.38
CA ALA A 12 6.58 3.97 -9.50
C ALA A 12 5.88 3.86 -8.14
N LYS A 13 4.63 3.36 -8.08
CA LYS A 13 3.95 3.08 -6.80
C LYS A 13 4.64 1.96 -6.02
N THR A 14 5.12 0.92 -6.72
CA THR A 14 5.88 -0.19 -6.10
C THR A 14 7.19 0.31 -5.50
N GLU A 15 7.92 1.18 -6.20
CA GLU A 15 9.18 1.75 -5.69
C GLU A 15 8.98 2.53 -4.39
N GLN A 16 7.84 3.22 -4.23
CA GLN A 16 7.51 3.96 -3.00
C GLN A 16 7.28 3.04 -1.79
N THR A 17 7.08 1.73 -1.98
CA THR A 17 6.92 0.79 -0.87
C THR A 17 8.24 0.37 -0.22
N PHE A 18 9.38 0.78 -0.79
CA PHE A 18 10.70 0.58 -0.20
C PHE A 18 11.12 1.82 0.59
N SER A 19 11.79 1.61 1.72
CA SER A 19 12.33 2.70 2.55
C SER A 19 13.85 2.64 2.61
N GLY A 20 14.48 3.79 2.80
CA GLY A 20 15.84 3.88 3.28
C GLY A 20 15.93 3.61 4.78
N SER A 21 17.02 4.04 5.41
CA SER A 21 17.25 3.83 6.85
C SER A 21 16.52 4.84 7.75
N ASP A 22 15.93 5.90 7.20
CA ASP A 22 15.22 6.91 7.98
C ASP A 22 13.82 6.41 8.42
N ILE A 23 13.46 6.70 9.67
CA ILE A 23 12.19 6.23 10.25
C ILE A 23 10.96 6.90 9.62
N LYS A 24 11.07 8.15 9.15
CA LYS A 24 9.96 8.82 8.45
C LYS A 24 9.75 8.19 7.08
N GLU A 25 10.85 7.87 6.38
CA GLU A 25 10.79 7.13 5.12
C GLU A 25 10.14 5.75 5.31
N ASN A 26 10.41 5.07 6.42
CA ASN A 26 9.77 3.80 6.75
C ASN A 26 8.24 3.93 6.90
N TRP A 27 7.78 4.96 7.59
CA TRP A 27 6.34 5.26 7.69
C TRP A 27 5.73 5.59 6.32
N THR A 28 6.41 6.40 5.51
CA THR A 28 5.95 6.70 4.15
C THR A 28 5.81 5.42 3.34
N ALA A 29 6.83 4.57 3.34
CA ALA A 29 6.82 3.29 2.62
C ALA A 29 5.71 2.35 3.08
N LEU A 30 5.43 2.31 4.39
CA LEU A 30 4.33 1.53 4.95
C LEU A 30 2.97 2.02 4.41
N PHE A 31 2.72 3.33 4.42
CA PHE A 31 1.45 3.87 3.90
C PHE A 31 1.35 3.70 2.37
N SER A 32 2.45 3.89 1.63
CA SER A 32 2.50 3.59 0.19
C SER A 32 2.17 2.12 -0.10
N MET A 33 2.61 1.19 0.74
CA MET A 33 2.23 -0.22 0.63
C MET A 33 0.74 -0.43 0.87
N THR A 34 0.14 0.22 1.88
CA THR A 34 -1.31 0.12 2.11
C THR A 34 -2.13 0.65 0.93
N ASP A 35 -1.67 1.73 0.29
CA ASP A 35 -2.31 2.31 -0.89
C ASP A 35 -2.23 1.36 -2.09
N LEU A 36 -1.03 0.81 -2.32
CA LEU A 36 -0.80 -0.13 -3.42
C LEU A 36 -1.62 -1.42 -3.27
N VAL A 37 -1.66 -1.99 -2.06
CA VAL A 37 -2.45 -3.20 -1.77
C VAL A 37 -3.95 -2.92 -1.92
N SER A 38 -4.42 -1.74 -1.50
CA SER A 38 -5.82 -1.34 -1.69
C SER A 38 -6.22 -1.29 -3.15
N GLU A 39 -5.42 -0.61 -3.97
CA GLU A 39 -5.66 -0.47 -5.41
C GLU A 39 -5.68 -1.84 -6.12
N ILE A 40 -4.63 -2.64 -5.92
CA ILE A 40 -4.50 -3.95 -6.58
C ILE A 40 -5.56 -4.91 -6.05
N GLY A 41 -5.77 -4.94 -4.73
CA GLY A 41 -6.71 -5.85 -4.08
C GLY A 41 -8.16 -5.59 -4.48
N THR A 42 -8.55 -4.31 -4.57
CA THR A 42 -9.88 -3.89 -5.02
C THR A 42 -10.11 -4.27 -6.49
N GLU A 43 -9.15 -4.00 -7.37
CA GLU A 43 -9.28 -4.36 -8.78
C GLU A 43 -9.28 -5.88 -9.00
N LEU A 44 -8.46 -6.62 -8.24
CA LEU A 44 -8.41 -8.07 -8.29
C LEU A 44 -9.71 -8.71 -7.79
N SER A 45 -10.26 -8.21 -6.68
CA SER A 45 -11.50 -8.75 -6.12
C SER A 45 -12.66 -8.56 -7.09
N LYS A 46 -12.76 -7.40 -7.75
CA LYS A 46 -13.77 -7.15 -8.80
C LYS A 46 -13.67 -8.15 -9.94
N LYS A 47 -12.46 -8.41 -10.45
CA LYS A 47 -12.22 -9.33 -11.57
C LYS A 47 -12.52 -10.79 -11.23
N LEU A 48 -12.36 -11.17 -9.97
CA LEU A 48 -12.56 -12.53 -9.49
C LEU A 48 -13.91 -12.71 -8.78
N GLU A 49 -14.78 -11.70 -8.80
CA GLU A 49 -16.10 -11.71 -8.15
C GLU A 49 -16.03 -11.98 -6.63
N TYR A 50 -14.94 -11.54 -6.00
CA TYR A 50 -14.78 -11.53 -4.54
C TYR A 50 -15.06 -10.17 -3.94
N LYS A 51 -15.50 -10.17 -2.68
CA LYS A 51 -15.63 -8.94 -1.88
C LYS A 51 -14.28 -8.53 -1.29
N TYR A 52 -13.84 -7.32 -1.60
CA TYR A 52 -12.68 -6.73 -0.95
C TYR A 52 -13.00 -6.37 0.53
N PRO A 53 -12.09 -6.62 1.49
CA PRO A 53 -12.38 -6.40 2.91
C PRO A 53 -12.17 -4.93 3.34
N ASP A 54 -12.91 -3.97 2.77
CA ASP A 54 -12.75 -2.53 2.99
C ASP A 54 -12.72 -2.13 4.48
N LYS A 55 -13.58 -2.76 5.28
CA LYS A 55 -13.66 -2.49 6.72
C LYS A 55 -12.33 -2.84 7.41
N LEU A 56 -11.78 -4.01 7.11
CA LEU A 56 -10.52 -4.46 7.70
C LEU A 56 -9.37 -3.54 7.29
N GLU A 57 -9.30 -3.14 6.02
CA GLU A 57 -8.29 -2.17 5.57
C GLU A 57 -8.41 -0.84 6.34
N ASN A 58 -9.61 -0.29 6.45
CA ASN A 58 -9.85 0.97 7.15
C ASN A 58 -9.48 0.87 8.64
N ASP A 59 -9.82 -0.23 9.29
CA ASP A 59 -9.46 -0.48 10.69
C ASP A 59 -7.93 -0.56 10.88
N ILE A 60 -7.22 -1.24 9.97
CA ILE A 60 -5.74 -1.30 9.96
C ILE A 60 -5.13 0.09 9.74
N ARG A 61 -5.59 0.84 8.74
CA ARG A 61 -5.09 2.20 8.46
C ARG A 61 -5.29 3.13 9.65
N LYS A 62 -6.45 3.06 10.31
CA LYS A 62 -6.74 3.83 11.53
C LYS A 62 -5.78 3.46 12.66
N TYR A 63 -5.52 2.17 12.84
CA TYR A 63 -4.54 1.69 13.82
C TYR A 63 -3.13 2.23 13.53
N LEU A 64 -2.65 2.10 12.29
CA LEU A 64 -1.34 2.62 11.87
C LEU A 64 -1.22 4.13 12.06
N ALA A 65 -2.25 4.89 11.68
CA ALA A 65 -2.30 6.34 11.90
C ALA A 65 -2.25 6.71 13.40
N GLY A 66 -2.82 5.88 14.26
CA GLY A 66 -2.76 6.04 15.72
C GLY A 66 -1.37 5.74 16.32
N LEU A 67 -0.60 4.84 15.70
CA LEU A 67 0.77 4.52 16.11
C LEU A 67 1.83 5.49 15.57
N LYS A 68 1.58 6.09 14.40
CA LYS A 68 2.53 6.98 13.75
C LYS A 68 2.90 8.13 14.70
N PRO A 69 4.20 8.34 15.00
CA PRO A 69 4.62 9.44 15.85
C PRO A 69 4.13 10.78 15.30
N LYS A 70 3.59 11.62 16.20
CA LYS A 70 3.30 13.03 15.93
C LYS A 70 4.62 13.79 15.95
N THR A 71 5.35 13.75 14.85
CA THR A 71 6.49 14.63 14.58
C THR A 71 6.02 16.03 14.27
#